data_AF-A0A3D5VIY4-F1
#
_entry.id   AF-A0A3D5VIY4-F1
#
_cell.length_a   1.000
_cell.length_b   1.000
_cell.length_c   1.000
_cell.angle_alpha   90.00
_cell.angle_beta   90.00
_cell.angle_gamma   90.00
#
_symmetry.space_group_name_H-M   'P 1'
#
loop_
_entity.id
_entity.type
_entity.pdbx_description
1 polymer ?
#
loop_
_entity_poly.entity_id
_entity_poly.type
_entity_poly.pdbx_seq_one_letter_code
_entity_poly.pdbx_strand_id
1 'polypeptide(L)'
;MINYNVSKAKNLWCSSPESQCYKYWQGDITRQELDAIYNDGGLICYESQMLKSWRAYAGIIQSGRNKGKSIRMSSVRPHSLALLTTRLPNVKDDERFIFAVFLVDENTGSNWDEGYVEAGPKYRMVLSPDEARQLKFWDYSYNPKKPTRNVFGSGLHRYLTDEQAAQVLKAIYEIKRSTGEEKKAKDFLDFYCKIKGINAANIHLPNGANE
;
A
#
# COMPACT_ATOMS: atom_id res chain seq x y z
N MET A 1 11.93 10.89 5.19
CA MET A 1 10.51 10.93 4.79
C MET A 1 9.79 12.20 5.27
N ILE A 2 9.77 12.52 6.56
CA ILE A 2 9.03 13.70 7.09
C ILE A 2 9.41 15.00 6.39
N ASN A 3 10.69 15.39 6.41
CA ASN A 3 11.15 16.63 5.76
C ASN A 3 10.69 16.73 4.29
N TYR A 4 10.80 15.64 3.53
CA TYR A 4 10.35 15.61 2.13
C TYR A 4 8.84 15.87 2.01
N ASN A 5 8.02 15.17 2.79
CA ASN A 5 6.56 15.31 2.72
C ASN A 5 6.06 16.67 3.21
N VAL A 6 6.75 17.28 4.17
CA VAL A 6 6.41 18.60 4.73
C VAL A 6 6.88 19.73 3.81
N SER A 7 8.17 19.76 3.44
CA SER A 7 8.77 20.95 2.81
C SER A 7 8.89 20.86 1.28
N LYS A 8 9.02 19.66 0.72
CA LYS A 8 9.27 19.45 -0.72
C LYS A 8 8.00 19.04 -1.46
N ALA A 9 7.41 17.91 -1.10
CA ALA A 9 6.17 17.41 -1.71
C ALA A 9 4.94 18.21 -1.25
N LYS A 10 5.01 18.80 -0.04
CA LYS A 10 3.91 19.58 0.57
C LYS A 10 2.59 18.82 0.55
N ASN A 11 2.63 17.56 0.98
CA ASN A 11 1.42 16.74 1.09
C ASN A 11 0.47 17.41 2.07
N LEU A 12 -0.79 17.58 1.69
CA LEU A 12 -1.78 18.41 2.39
C LEU A 12 -1.80 18.20 3.91
N TRP A 13 -1.91 16.95 4.36
CA TRP A 13 -1.88 16.64 5.79
C TRP A 13 -0.52 16.92 6.41
N CYS A 14 0.57 16.44 5.80
CA CYS A 14 1.92 16.61 6.34
C CYS A 14 2.35 18.07 6.48
N SER A 15 1.91 18.95 5.58
CA SER A 15 2.23 20.39 5.63
C SER A 15 1.22 21.21 6.44
N SER A 16 0.20 20.58 7.05
CA SER A 16 -0.76 21.27 7.91
C SER A 16 -0.12 21.60 9.27
N PRO A 17 -0.32 22.82 9.83
CA PRO A 17 0.09 23.15 11.20
C PRO A 17 -0.46 22.20 12.28
N GLU A 18 -1.56 21.52 11.99
CA GLU A 18 -2.16 20.55 12.91
C GLU A 18 -1.44 19.19 12.92
N SER A 19 -0.61 18.91 11.91
CA SER A 19 0.08 17.63 11.78
C SER A 19 1.25 17.51 12.75
N GLN A 20 1.33 16.37 13.44
CA GLN A 20 2.47 16.08 14.32
C GLN A 20 3.80 16.03 13.56
N CYS A 21 3.78 15.59 12.30
CA CYS A 21 4.95 15.64 11.42
C CYS A 21 5.41 17.07 11.12
N TYR A 22 4.48 18.02 10.99
CA TYR A 22 4.78 19.43 10.78
C TYR A 22 5.38 20.06 12.04
N LYS A 23 4.76 19.82 13.20
CA LYS A 23 5.25 20.27 14.51
C LYS A 23 6.66 19.77 14.79
N TYR A 24 6.93 18.50 14.53
CA TYR A 24 8.28 17.95 14.63
C TYR A 24 9.26 18.62 13.67
N TRP A 25 8.85 18.88 12.42
CA TRP A 25 9.69 19.53 11.43
C TRP A 25 10.02 21.00 11.79
N GLN A 26 9.11 21.71 12.44
CA GLN A 26 9.32 23.07 12.95
C GLN A 26 10.18 23.11 14.23
N GLY A 27 10.31 21.98 14.93
CA GLY A 27 11.00 21.90 16.22
C GLY A 27 10.09 22.15 17.43
N ASP A 28 8.76 22.20 17.24
CA ASP A 28 7.78 22.36 18.32
C ASP A 28 7.70 21.13 19.23
N ILE A 29 8.01 19.94 18.66
CA ILE A 29 8.14 18.68 19.39
C ILE A 29 9.41 17.96 18.94
N THR A 30 9.98 17.18 19.85
CA THR A 30 11.13 16.30 19.61
C THR A 30 10.73 15.02 18.89
N ARG A 31 11.73 14.28 18.41
CA ARG A 31 11.48 12.95 17.83
C ARG A 31 10.93 11.97 18.86
N GLN A 32 11.39 12.07 20.11
CA GLN A 32 10.95 11.20 21.20
C GLN A 32 9.47 11.44 21.53
N GLU A 33 9.02 12.69 21.58
CA GLU A 33 7.60 13.03 21.78
C GLU A 33 6.74 12.55 20.61
N LEU A 34 7.21 12.70 19.37
CA LEU A 34 6.51 12.18 18.20
C LEU A 34 6.34 10.66 18.26
N ASP A 35 7.39 9.94 18.65
CA ASP A 35 7.37 8.48 18.81
C ASP A 35 6.46 8.06 19.99
N ALA A 36 6.46 8.82 21.09
CA ALA A 36 5.55 8.60 22.22
C ALA A 36 4.08 8.72 21.79
N ILE A 37 3.70 9.81 21.10
CA ILE A 37 2.35 9.97 20.55
C ILE A 37 1.97 8.76 19.69
N TYR A 38 2.87 8.29 18.83
CA TYR A 38 2.62 7.12 18.01
C TYR A 38 2.43 5.84 18.82
N ASN A 39 3.23 5.63 19.85
CA ASN A 39 3.21 4.43 20.70
C ASN A 39 1.99 4.39 21.63
N ASP A 40 1.55 5.55 22.11
CA ASP A 40 0.38 5.71 22.99
C ASP A 40 -0.96 5.64 22.22
N GLY A 41 -0.93 5.31 20.92
CA GLY A 41 -2.12 5.18 20.08
C GLY A 41 -2.62 6.49 19.48
N GLY A 42 -1.85 7.58 19.63
CA GLY A 42 -2.15 8.86 19.00
C GLY A 42 -2.09 8.79 17.47
N LEU A 43 -3.00 9.52 16.82
CA LEU A 43 -3.06 9.60 15.37
C LEU A 43 -2.00 10.58 14.83
N ILE A 44 -0.96 10.04 14.16
CA ILE A 44 0.01 10.85 13.41
C ILE A 44 -0.50 11.11 11.99
N CYS A 45 -0.75 10.04 11.23
CA CYS A 45 -1.51 10.03 9.99
C CYS A 45 -2.06 8.61 9.73
N TYR A 46 -2.89 8.47 8.70
CA TYR A 46 -3.41 7.15 8.33
C TYR A 46 -2.30 6.19 7.91
N GLU A 47 -1.32 6.66 7.14
CA GLU A 47 -0.21 5.85 6.62
C GLU A 47 0.72 5.33 7.73
N SER A 48 0.96 6.12 8.78
CA SER A 48 1.82 5.68 9.90
C SER A 48 1.14 4.60 10.75
N GLN A 49 -0.19 4.62 10.84
CA GLN A 49 -0.97 3.64 11.60
C GLN A 49 -1.33 2.40 10.78
N MET A 50 -1.19 2.47 9.45
CA MET A 50 -1.66 1.45 8.53
C MET A 50 -1.09 0.05 8.84
N LEU A 51 0.20 -0.10 9.18
CA LEU A 51 0.76 -1.42 9.51
C LEU A 51 0.41 -1.91 10.93
N LYS A 52 -0.05 -1.03 11.83
CA LYS A 52 -0.54 -1.40 13.16
C LYS A 52 -1.96 -1.96 13.07
N SER A 53 -2.85 -1.23 12.40
CA SER A 53 -4.26 -1.61 12.24
C SER A 53 -4.54 -2.49 11.02
N TRP A 54 -3.57 -2.64 10.11
CA TRP A 54 -3.76 -3.25 8.79
C TRP A 54 -4.93 -2.64 8.03
N ARG A 55 -5.07 -1.32 8.12
CA ARG A 55 -6.14 -0.54 7.51
C ARG A 55 -5.60 0.50 6.54
N ALA A 56 -5.98 0.39 5.28
CA ALA A 56 -5.61 1.34 4.23
C ALA A 56 -6.82 2.21 3.85
N TYR A 57 -6.67 3.51 3.99
CA TYR A 57 -7.71 4.50 3.70
C TYR A 57 -7.61 4.97 2.25
N ALA A 58 -8.76 5.10 1.57
CA ALA A 58 -8.86 5.61 0.22
C ALA A 58 -8.71 7.14 0.14
N GLY A 59 -8.75 7.82 1.29
CA GLY A 59 -8.66 9.27 1.43
C GLY A 59 -10.02 9.96 1.35
N ILE A 60 -9.98 11.30 1.40
CA ILE A 60 -11.16 12.17 1.43
C ILE A 60 -11.18 13.03 0.17
N ILE A 61 -12.37 13.23 -0.40
CA ILE A 61 -12.58 14.12 -1.54
C ILE A 61 -12.30 15.57 -1.11
N GLN A 62 -11.35 16.21 -1.78
CA GLN A 62 -10.86 17.54 -1.37
C GLN A 62 -11.61 18.71 -2.02
N SER A 63 -12.42 18.48 -3.05
CA SER A 63 -13.03 19.53 -3.86
C SER A 63 -14.41 19.15 -4.43
N GLY A 64 -15.18 20.17 -4.84
CA GLY A 64 -16.48 20.00 -5.47
C GLY A 64 -17.61 19.66 -4.48
N ARG A 65 -18.78 19.29 -5.03
CA ARG A 65 -20.02 19.05 -4.26
C ARG A 65 -19.91 17.94 -3.20
N ASN A 66 -18.95 17.02 -3.37
CA ASN A 66 -18.72 15.90 -2.45
C ASN A 66 -17.51 16.11 -1.52
N LYS A 67 -16.99 17.34 -1.41
CA LYS A 67 -15.88 17.66 -0.49
C LYS A 67 -16.17 17.16 0.93
N GLY A 68 -15.17 16.55 1.56
CA GLY A 68 -15.27 16.00 2.91
C GLY A 68 -15.80 14.56 2.99
N LYS A 69 -16.34 14.00 1.89
CA LYS A 69 -16.74 12.59 1.84
C LYS A 69 -15.56 11.67 1.55
N SER A 70 -15.61 10.47 2.10
CA SER A 70 -14.64 9.41 1.80
C SER A 70 -14.64 9.02 0.32
N ILE A 71 -13.46 8.72 -0.22
CA ILE A 71 -13.29 8.19 -1.57
C ILE A 71 -13.77 6.73 -1.59
N ARG A 72 -14.70 6.42 -2.49
CA ARG A 72 -15.22 5.06 -2.64
C ARG A 72 -14.28 4.17 -3.45
N MET A 73 -14.09 2.94 -3.00
CA MET A 73 -13.32 1.89 -3.67
C MET A 73 -14.25 0.90 -4.39
N SER A 74 -14.86 1.33 -5.49
CA SER A 74 -15.97 0.62 -6.14
C SER A 74 -15.64 -0.77 -6.69
N SER A 75 -14.37 -1.07 -7.00
CA SER A 75 -13.93 -2.37 -7.53
C SER A 75 -13.32 -3.31 -6.48
N VAL A 76 -13.15 -2.88 -5.24
CA VAL A 76 -12.61 -3.76 -4.20
C VAL A 76 -13.72 -4.65 -3.66
N ARG A 77 -13.40 -5.91 -3.43
CA ARG A 77 -14.30 -6.93 -2.88
C ARG A 77 -13.60 -7.62 -1.71
N PRO A 78 -14.35 -8.35 -0.87
CA PRO A 78 -13.76 -9.38 -0.03
C PRO A 78 -12.71 -10.19 -0.81
N HIS A 79 -11.58 -10.44 -0.18
CA HIS A 79 -10.46 -11.16 -0.78
C HIS A 79 -9.78 -10.51 -2.00
N SER A 80 -10.01 -9.22 -2.24
CA SER A 80 -9.07 -8.45 -3.05
C SER A 80 -7.70 -8.41 -2.36
N LEU A 81 -6.62 -8.49 -3.13
CA LEU A 81 -5.28 -8.25 -2.60
C LEU A 81 -4.99 -6.75 -2.63
N ALA A 82 -4.65 -6.18 -1.48
CA ALA A 82 -4.14 -4.82 -1.36
C ALA A 82 -2.60 -4.83 -1.39
N LEU A 83 -2.04 -4.04 -2.30
CA LEU A 83 -0.60 -3.82 -2.40
C LEU A 83 -0.25 -2.44 -1.83
N LEU A 84 0.66 -2.41 -0.87
CA LEU A 84 1.14 -1.19 -0.26
C LEU A 84 2.46 -0.81 -0.91
N THR A 85 2.48 0.36 -1.52
CA THR A 85 3.62 0.82 -2.32
C THR A 85 4.15 2.14 -1.82
N THR A 86 5.43 2.37 -2.02
CA THR A 86 6.07 3.64 -1.70
C THR A 86 7.21 3.93 -2.67
N ARG A 87 7.75 5.15 -2.59
CA ARG A 87 8.99 5.54 -3.24
C ARG A 87 9.84 6.31 -2.25
N LEU A 88 11.15 6.24 -2.40
CA LEU A 88 12.05 7.03 -1.56
C LEU A 88 11.94 8.53 -1.92
N PRO A 89 12.25 9.42 -0.96
CA PRO A 89 12.33 10.86 -1.22
C PRO A 89 13.22 11.17 -2.43
N ASN A 90 12.78 12.11 -3.27
CA ASN A 90 13.48 12.58 -4.48
C ASN A 90 13.73 11.51 -5.56
N VAL A 91 13.24 10.29 -5.38
CA VAL A 91 13.29 9.26 -6.40
C VAL A 91 12.07 9.39 -7.32
N LYS A 92 12.27 9.11 -8.60
CA LYS A 92 11.21 9.07 -9.62
C LYS A 92 10.18 8.00 -9.28
N ASP A 93 8.99 8.15 -9.83
CA ASP A 93 7.87 7.27 -9.49
C ASP A 93 7.98 5.88 -10.15
N ASP A 94 8.78 5.74 -11.21
CA ASP A 94 9.14 4.47 -11.87
C ASP A 94 9.95 3.51 -10.97
N GLU A 95 10.60 4.01 -9.91
CA GLU A 95 11.26 3.20 -8.89
C GLU A 95 10.36 2.85 -7.70
N ARG A 96 9.05 3.11 -7.79
CA ARG A 96 8.08 2.71 -6.77
C ARG A 96 8.15 1.21 -6.55
N PHE A 97 8.15 0.81 -5.29
CA PHE A 97 8.25 -0.59 -4.88
C PHE A 97 7.14 -0.96 -3.91
N ILE A 98 6.84 -2.26 -3.86
CA ILE A 98 5.86 -2.86 -2.96
C ILE A 98 6.59 -3.23 -1.67
N PHE A 99 6.07 -2.80 -0.53
CA PHE A 99 6.69 -3.07 0.78
C PHE A 99 5.81 -3.90 1.72
N ALA A 100 4.53 -4.03 1.42
CA ALA A 100 3.62 -4.89 2.18
C ALA A 100 2.42 -5.27 1.33
N VAL A 101 1.80 -6.41 1.66
CA VAL A 101 0.58 -6.91 1.02
C VAL A 101 -0.37 -7.46 2.06
N PHE A 102 -1.67 -7.33 1.82
CA PHE A 102 -2.68 -7.97 2.63
C PHE A 102 -3.93 -8.32 1.85
N LEU A 103 -4.64 -9.34 2.31
CA LEU A 103 -5.92 -9.73 1.77
C LEU A 103 -7.03 -8.97 2.50
N VAL A 104 -7.93 -8.34 1.73
CA VAL A 104 -9.06 -7.60 2.27
C VAL A 104 -10.02 -8.57 2.97
N ASP A 105 -10.35 -8.26 4.22
CA ASP A 105 -11.26 -9.05 5.07
C ASP A 105 -12.67 -9.10 4.47
N GLU A 106 -13.36 -10.22 4.68
CA GLU A 106 -14.77 -10.37 4.27
C GLU A 106 -15.68 -9.39 5.02
N ASN A 107 -15.34 -9.07 6.26
CA ASN A 107 -16.11 -8.20 7.15
C ASN A 107 -15.88 -6.71 6.88
N THR A 108 -14.89 -6.33 6.07
CA THR A 108 -14.72 -4.95 5.60
C THR A 108 -15.96 -4.47 4.83
N GLY A 109 -16.79 -5.41 4.35
CA GLY A 109 -18.02 -5.22 3.59
C GLY A 109 -19.05 -4.21 4.12
N SER A 110 -19.13 -3.99 5.44
CA SER A 110 -20.09 -3.04 6.02
C SER A 110 -19.61 -1.59 6.01
N ASN A 111 -18.31 -1.36 5.83
CA ASN A 111 -17.65 -0.07 6.08
C ASN A 111 -17.14 0.61 4.79
N TRP A 112 -17.62 0.19 3.61
CA TRP A 112 -17.24 0.82 2.32
C TRP A 112 -17.53 2.33 2.27
N ASP A 113 -18.55 2.78 3.00
CA ASP A 113 -18.87 4.21 3.13
C ASP A 113 -17.87 4.96 4.04
N GLU A 114 -17.13 4.26 4.90
CA GLU A 114 -16.06 4.85 5.73
C GLU A 114 -14.77 5.08 4.93
N GLY A 115 -14.62 4.45 3.76
CA GLY A 115 -13.53 4.72 2.82
C GLY A 115 -12.20 4.07 3.18
N TYR A 116 -12.20 2.90 3.80
CA TYR A 116 -10.99 2.10 4.01
C TYR A 116 -11.21 0.63 3.71
N VAL A 117 -10.10 -0.09 3.57
CA VAL A 117 -10.05 -1.55 3.55
C VAL A 117 -9.16 -2.03 4.68
N GLU A 118 -9.44 -3.21 5.23
CA GLU A 118 -8.61 -3.79 6.28
C GLU A 118 -8.34 -5.27 6.07
N ALA A 119 -7.36 -5.79 6.80
CA ALA A 119 -6.95 -7.19 6.74
C ALA A 119 -7.30 -7.95 8.01
N GLY A 120 -7.77 -9.18 7.84
CA GLY A 120 -7.73 -10.19 8.91
C GLY A 120 -6.28 -10.59 9.25
N PRO A 121 -6.04 -11.28 10.38
CA PRO A 121 -4.69 -11.51 10.90
C PRO A 121 -3.85 -12.50 10.07
N LYS A 122 -4.49 -13.35 9.26
CA LYS A 122 -3.84 -14.50 8.60
C LYS A 122 -3.05 -14.13 7.34
N TYR A 123 -3.64 -13.35 6.45
CA TYR A 123 -3.11 -13.11 5.11
C TYR A 123 -2.62 -11.66 4.97
N ARG A 124 -1.50 -11.40 5.63
CA ARG A 124 -0.83 -10.10 5.65
C ARG A 124 0.68 -10.26 5.84
N MET A 125 1.47 -9.50 5.10
CA MET A 125 2.93 -9.62 5.07
C MET A 125 3.60 -8.27 4.83
N VAL A 126 4.70 -8.03 5.54
CA VAL A 126 5.59 -6.88 5.34
C VAL A 126 6.93 -7.42 4.82
N LEU A 127 7.51 -6.72 3.87
CA LEU A 127 8.84 -7.01 3.33
C LEU A 127 9.86 -6.16 4.07
N SER A 128 11.05 -6.72 4.31
CA SER A 128 12.19 -5.94 4.75
C SER A 128 12.56 -4.89 3.69
N PRO A 129 13.28 -3.81 4.03
CA PRO A 129 13.70 -2.82 3.04
C PRO A 129 14.47 -3.41 1.84
N ASP A 130 15.25 -4.48 2.05
CA ASP A 130 16.04 -5.11 0.99
C ASP A 130 15.20 -6.05 0.12
N GLU A 131 14.23 -6.75 0.72
CA GLU A 131 13.23 -7.54 0.01
C GLU A 131 12.32 -6.64 -0.84
N ALA A 132 11.85 -5.52 -0.26
CA ALA A 132 10.92 -4.61 -0.90
C ALA A 132 11.53 -3.98 -2.17
N ARG A 133 12.83 -3.65 -2.17
CA ARG A 133 13.52 -3.09 -3.35
C ARG A 133 13.58 -4.04 -4.54
N GLN A 134 13.48 -5.35 -4.31
CA GLN A 134 13.43 -6.35 -5.38
C GLN A 134 12.06 -6.41 -6.07
N LEU A 135 11.03 -5.80 -5.47
CA LEU A 135 9.65 -5.92 -5.89
C LEU A 135 9.11 -4.57 -6.41
N LYS A 136 9.55 -4.16 -7.61
CA LYS A 136 9.10 -2.91 -8.23
C LYS A 136 7.64 -3.00 -8.64
N PHE A 137 6.87 -1.97 -8.34
CA PHE A 137 5.43 -1.94 -8.62
C PHE A 137 5.13 -1.99 -10.12
N TRP A 138 5.93 -1.28 -10.93
CA TRP A 138 5.70 -1.16 -12.37
C TRP A 138 6.06 -2.42 -13.15
N ASP A 139 6.77 -3.38 -12.56
CA ASP A 139 7.00 -4.69 -13.17
C ASP A 139 5.68 -5.49 -13.27
N TYR A 140 4.68 -5.14 -12.47
CA TYR A 140 3.37 -5.81 -12.44
C TYR A 140 2.24 -4.93 -12.97
N SER A 141 2.26 -3.64 -12.64
CA SER A 141 1.18 -2.72 -13.02
C SER A 141 1.41 -2.16 -14.42
N TYR A 142 0.55 -2.53 -15.36
CA TYR A 142 0.52 -2.01 -16.72
C TYR A 142 -0.84 -1.40 -17.03
N ASN A 143 -0.84 -0.22 -17.63
CA ASN A 143 -2.06 0.38 -18.19
C ASN A 143 -2.02 0.24 -19.71
N PRO A 144 -2.80 -0.67 -20.32
CA PRO A 144 -2.80 -0.87 -21.77
C PRO A 144 -3.23 0.37 -22.55
N LYS A 145 -3.98 1.30 -21.93
CA LYS A 145 -4.39 2.55 -22.56
C LYS A 145 -3.29 3.61 -22.55
N LYS A 146 -2.26 3.46 -21.71
CA LYS A 146 -1.13 4.39 -21.55
C LYS A 146 0.16 3.63 -21.21
N PRO A 147 0.68 2.84 -22.16
CA PRO A 147 1.77 1.89 -21.92
C PRO A 147 3.08 2.53 -21.45
N THR A 148 3.35 3.77 -21.89
CA THR A 148 4.64 4.45 -21.67
C THR A 148 4.69 5.34 -20.43
N ARG A 149 3.70 5.27 -19.54
CA ARG A 149 3.56 6.24 -18.43
C ARG A 149 3.53 5.57 -17.06
N ASN A 150 4.72 5.39 -16.48
CA ASN A 150 4.93 4.92 -15.10
C ASN A 150 4.70 6.06 -14.10
N VAL A 151 3.46 6.55 -14.03
CA VAL A 151 3.06 7.66 -13.14
C VAL A 151 1.84 7.28 -12.33
N PHE A 152 2.04 7.16 -11.01
CA PHE A 152 1.02 6.93 -9.99
C PHE A 152 0.12 8.14 -9.76
N GLY A 153 0.48 9.32 -10.28
CA GLY A 153 -0.40 10.50 -10.32
C GLY A 153 -0.92 10.95 -8.95
N SER A 154 -2.08 11.63 -8.94
CA SER A 154 -2.69 12.21 -7.74
C SER A 154 -3.65 11.27 -7.00
N GLY A 155 -4.08 10.18 -7.63
CA GLY A 155 -4.94 9.19 -6.98
C GLY A 155 -4.17 8.33 -5.98
N LEU A 156 -4.76 8.07 -4.81
CA LEU A 156 -4.13 7.34 -3.70
C LEU A 156 -4.06 5.82 -3.89
N HIS A 157 -4.78 5.27 -4.86
CA HIS A 157 -4.78 3.84 -5.15
C HIS A 157 -4.86 3.55 -6.65
N ARG A 158 -4.54 2.32 -7.03
CA ARG A 158 -4.65 1.77 -8.38
C ARG A 158 -5.22 0.36 -8.31
N TYR A 159 -5.94 -0.03 -9.36
CA TYR A 159 -6.46 -1.37 -9.50
C TYR A 159 -5.48 -2.23 -10.27
N LEU A 160 -5.30 -3.46 -9.79
CA LEU A 160 -4.59 -4.52 -10.48
C LEU A 160 -5.57 -5.65 -10.78
N THR A 161 -5.27 -6.46 -11.80
CA THR A 161 -5.99 -7.70 -12.05
C THR A 161 -5.62 -8.76 -11.01
N ASP A 162 -6.47 -9.78 -10.85
CA ASP A 162 -6.15 -10.90 -9.96
C ASP A 162 -4.90 -11.67 -10.42
N GLU A 163 -4.61 -11.70 -11.73
CA GLU A 163 -3.36 -12.27 -12.27
C GLU A 163 -2.13 -11.46 -11.82
N GLN A 164 -2.17 -10.12 -11.92
CA GLN A 164 -1.08 -9.25 -11.45
C GLN A 164 -0.84 -9.40 -9.95
N ALA A 165 -1.90 -9.53 -9.16
CA ALA A 165 -1.82 -9.79 -7.73
C ALA A 165 -1.19 -11.17 -7.44
N ALA A 166 -1.56 -12.22 -8.18
CA ALA A 166 -0.96 -13.55 -8.05
C ALA A 166 0.53 -13.53 -8.43
N GLN A 167 0.92 -12.80 -9.47
CA GLN A 167 2.31 -12.59 -9.86
C GLN A 167 3.14 -11.95 -8.72
N VAL A 168 2.58 -10.93 -8.06
CA VAL A 168 3.24 -10.30 -6.89
C VAL A 168 3.41 -11.29 -5.75
N LEU A 169 2.37 -12.07 -5.41
CA LEU A 169 2.47 -13.08 -4.35
C LEU A 169 3.48 -14.18 -4.68
N LYS A 170 3.59 -14.57 -5.96
CA LYS A 170 4.60 -15.53 -6.42
C LYS A 170 6.00 -14.97 -6.25
N ALA A 171 6.24 -13.71 -6.63
CA ALA A 171 7.52 -13.06 -6.42
C ALA A 171 7.88 -12.93 -4.93
N ILE A 172 6.90 -12.59 -4.07
CA ILE A 172 7.10 -12.58 -2.62
C ILE A 172 7.47 -13.97 -2.10
N TYR A 173 6.79 -15.02 -2.56
CA TYR A 173 7.16 -16.39 -2.21
C TYR A 173 8.61 -16.70 -2.59
N GLU A 174 9.04 -16.38 -3.81
CA GLU A 174 10.43 -16.59 -4.26
C GLU A 174 11.44 -15.80 -3.40
N ILE A 175 11.15 -14.53 -3.09
CA ILE A 175 11.99 -13.70 -2.20
C ILE A 175 12.10 -14.33 -0.80
N LYS A 176 11.02 -14.93 -0.30
CA LYS A 176 10.95 -15.56 1.03
C LYS A 176 11.47 -17.00 1.04
N ARG A 177 11.89 -17.57 -0.08
CA ARG A 177 12.45 -18.92 -0.11
C ARG A 177 13.68 -19.03 0.79
N SER A 178 13.75 -20.14 1.51
CA SER A 178 14.79 -20.44 2.49
C SER A 178 14.87 -19.44 3.65
N THR A 179 13.83 -18.63 3.86
CA THR A 179 13.65 -17.78 5.05
C THR A 179 12.65 -18.43 6.02
N GLY A 180 12.62 -17.95 7.26
CA GLY A 180 11.61 -18.39 8.24
C GLY A 180 10.16 -18.09 7.86
N GLU A 181 9.91 -17.26 6.85
CA GLU A 181 8.57 -16.90 6.37
C GLU A 181 8.15 -17.62 5.08
N GLU A 182 8.97 -18.53 4.55
CA GLU A 182 8.69 -19.25 3.29
C GLU A 182 7.30 -19.90 3.30
N LYS A 183 7.01 -20.68 4.35
CA LYS A 183 5.72 -21.37 4.48
C LYS A 183 4.54 -20.39 4.48
N LYS A 184 4.67 -19.27 5.20
CA LYS A 184 3.63 -18.24 5.26
C LYS A 184 3.41 -17.61 3.89
N ALA A 185 4.47 -17.31 3.15
CA ALA A 185 4.37 -16.75 1.80
C ALA A 185 3.73 -17.74 0.83
N LYS A 186 4.11 -19.02 0.92
CA LYS A 186 3.52 -20.10 0.12
C LYS A 186 2.03 -20.29 0.42
N ASP A 187 1.67 -20.39 1.69
CA ASP A 187 0.26 -20.55 2.12
C ASP A 187 -0.61 -19.38 1.65
N PHE A 188 -0.05 -18.16 1.64
CA PHE A 188 -0.74 -16.98 1.12
C PHE A 188 -0.94 -17.07 -0.40
N LEU A 189 0.11 -17.38 -1.16
CA LEU A 189 0.02 -17.58 -2.61
C LEU A 189 -1.01 -18.66 -2.97
N ASP A 190 -0.90 -19.84 -2.35
CA ASP A 190 -1.77 -20.99 -2.61
C ASP A 190 -3.23 -20.65 -2.30
N PHE A 191 -3.49 -19.99 -1.17
CA PHE A 191 -4.84 -19.58 -0.79
C PHE A 191 -5.43 -18.57 -1.77
N TYR A 192 -4.67 -17.53 -2.13
CA TYR A 192 -5.12 -16.52 -3.07
C TYR A 192 -5.41 -17.13 -4.45
N CYS A 193 -4.52 -17.98 -4.95
CA CYS A 193 -4.72 -18.68 -6.21
C CYS A 193 -5.99 -19.56 -6.18
N LYS A 194 -6.19 -20.31 -5.08
CA LYS A 194 -7.38 -21.15 -4.89
C LYS A 194 -8.68 -20.35 -4.97
N ILE A 195 -8.78 -19.24 -4.23
CA ILE A 195 -10.03 -18.44 -4.19
C ILE A 195 -10.26 -17.64 -5.48
N LYS A 196 -9.21 -17.37 -6.27
CA LYS A 196 -9.30 -16.68 -7.56
C LYS A 196 -9.38 -17.62 -8.76
N GLY A 197 -9.27 -18.94 -8.56
CA GLY A 197 -9.25 -19.91 -9.65
C GLY A 197 -8.01 -19.81 -10.54
N ILE A 198 -6.88 -19.35 -10.00
CA ILE A 198 -5.61 -19.20 -10.70
C ILE A 198 -4.75 -20.46 -10.46
N ASN A 199 -4.12 -20.98 -11.50
CA ASN A 199 -3.19 -22.10 -11.35
C ASN A 199 -1.81 -21.59 -10.88
N ALA A 200 -1.49 -21.77 -9.60
CA ALA A 200 -0.22 -21.32 -9.01
C ALA A 200 1.03 -21.83 -9.74
N ALA A 201 0.96 -23.02 -10.35
CA ALA A 201 2.07 -23.60 -11.12
C ALA A 201 2.27 -22.92 -12.48
N ASN A 202 1.25 -22.24 -13.00
CA ASN A 202 1.25 -21.63 -14.33
C ASN A 202 0.85 -20.15 -14.32
N ILE A 203 1.25 -19.42 -13.26
CA ILE A 203 1.15 -17.94 -13.26
C ILE A 203 2.16 -17.40 -14.26
N HIS A 204 1.69 -16.61 -15.22
CA HIS A 204 2.52 -16.02 -16.27
C HIS A 204 3.54 -15.04 -15.69
N LEU A 205 4.64 -14.81 -16.42
CA LEU A 205 5.58 -13.76 -16.05
C LEU A 205 4.90 -12.37 -16.07
N PRO A 206 5.32 -11.44 -15.19
CA PRO A 206 4.80 -10.08 -15.20
C PRO A 206 5.03 -9.41 -16.56
N ASN A 207 4.03 -8.69 -17.03
CA ASN A 207 4.07 -7.89 -18.27
C ASN A 207 3.82 -6.40 -17.95
N GLY A 208 4.45 -5.93 -16.87
CA GLY A 208 4.38 -4.57 -16.41
C GLY A 208 4.94 -3.55 -17.40
N ALA A 209 4.92 -2.29 -17.01
CA ALA A 209 5.36 -1.17 -17.84
C ALA A 209 6.88 -0.92 -17.81
N ASN A 210 7.66 -1.84 -17.23
CA ASN A 210 9.11 -1.91 -17.38
C ASN A 210 9.41 -3.06 -18.35
N GLU A 211 9.69 -2.74 -19.61
CA GLU A 211 10.38 -3.65 -20.55
C GLU A 211 11.88 -3.35 -20.53
#